data_AF-A0A225UMQ0-F1
#
_entry.id   AF-A0A225UMQ0-F1
#
_cell.length_a   1.000
_cell.length_b   1.000
_cell.length_c   1.000
_cell.angle_alpha   90.00
_cell.angle_beta   90.00
_cell.angle_gamma   90.00
#
_symmetry.space_group_name_H-M   'P 1'
#
loop_
_entity.id
_entity.type
_entity.pdbx_description
1 polymer ?
#
loop_
_entity_poly.entity_id
_entity_poly.type
_entity_poly.pdbx_seq_one_letter_code
_entity_poly.pdbx_strand_id
1 'polypeptide(L)'
;MLQRLLRNFPNLLEPRDGCPPITTMGVEHGMHTGAEEHIKVQPRRHPHHEHKIIDTKIDKMTGASGFSVVLGREKGGTVRFCVAYRLRNVLRNEMRLPGIDDTFAHLHVAQRFTSLDLHSGYWQVPVA
;
A
#
# COMPACT_ATOMS: atom_id res chain seq x y z
N MET A 1 -14.83 28.28 6.76
CA MET A 1 -14.90 27.38 5.58
C MET A 1 -14.39 25.98 5.92
N LEU A 2 -13.12 25.80 6.30
CA LEU A 2 -12.56 24.47 6.66
C LEU A 2 -13.37 23.75 7.75
N GLN A 3 -13.69 24.42 8.87
CA GLN A 3 -14.50 23.82 9.93
C GLN A 3 -15.88 23.31 9.46
N ARG A 4 -16.47 23.94 8.43
CA ARG A 4 -17.74 23.48 7.84
C ARG A 4 -17.52 22.21 7.01
N LEU A 5 -16.42 22.12 6.27
CA LEU A 5 -16.02 20.90 5.56
C LEU A 5 -15.77 19.74 6.52
N LEU A 6 -14.99 19.96 7.59
CA LEU A 6 -14.70 18.92 8.58
C LEU A 6 -15.98 18.40 9.27
N ARG A 7 -16.95 19.29 9.54
CA ARG A 7 -18.27 18.91 10.08
C ARG A 7 -19.15 18.15 9.10
N ASN A 8 -18.98 18.39 7.79
CA ASN A 8 -19.77 17.72 6.76
C ASN A 8 -19.22 16.34 6.38
N PHE A 9 -17.94 16.07 6.65
CA PHE A 9 -17.26 14.81 6.31
C PHE A 9 -16.52 14.19 7.51
N PRO A 10 -17.15 14.00 8.67
CA PRO A 10 -16.48 13.47 9.86
C PRO A 10 -15.92 12.05 9.63
N ASN A 11 -16.70 11.20 8.95
CA ASN A 11 -16.36 9.80 8.68
C ASN A 11 -15.17 9.60 7.72
N LEU A 12 -14.68 10.65 7.06
CA LEU A 12 -13.52 10.61 6.18
C LEU A 12 -12.20 10.78 6.95
N LEU A 13 -12.26 11.40 8.13
CA LEU A 13 -11.09 11.77 8.93
C LEU A 13 -10.91 10.86 10.15
N GLU A 14 -11.96 10.14 10.55
CA GLU A 14 -11.89 9.19 11.64
C GLU A 14 -11.00 8.00 11.26
N PRO A 15 -10.05 7.60 12.14
CA PRO A 15 -9.28 6.39 11.97
C PRO A 15 -10.23 5.20 11.83
N ARG A 16 -10.03 4.39 10.79
CA ARG A 16 -10.80 3.16 10.59
C ARG A 16 -9.94 1.97 10.94
N ASP A 17 -10.48 1.10 11.77
CA ASP A 17 -9.90 -0.21 12.01
C ASP A 17 -10.29 -1.18 10.88
N GLY A 18 -9.33 -2.01 10.46
CA GLY A 18 -9.56 -3.03 9.43
C GLY A 18 -9.23 -2.58 8.01
N CYS A 19 -9.78 -3.29 7.02
CA CYS A 19 -9.54 -3.00 5.62
C CYS A 19 -10.32 -1.73 5.23
N PRO A 20 -9.67 -0.70 4.64
CA PRO A 20 -10.39 0.47 4.18
C PRO A 20 -11.35 0.07 3.03
N PRO A 21 -12.46 0.81 2.84
CA PRO A 21 -13.36 0.54 1.73
C PRO A 21 -12.63 0.68 0.40
N ILE A 22 -13.02 -0.12 -0.58
CA ILE A 22 -12.53 0.04 -1.95
C ILE A 22 -12.95 1.39 -2.52
N THR A 23 -12.15 1.92 -3.42
CA THR A 23 -12.43 3.16 -4.12
C THR A 23 -13.74 3.06 -4.91
N THR A 24 -14.49 4.17 -4.95
CA THR A 24 -15.67 4.29 -5.80
C THR A 24 -15.31 4.63 -7.25
N MET A 25 -14.03 4.90 -7.52
CA MET A 25 -13.53 5.11 -8.87
C MET A 25 -13.42 3.78 -9.60
N GLY A 26 -13.79 3.73 -10.89
CA GLY A 26 -13.59 2.56 -11.76
C GLY A 26 -12.13 2.36 -12.16
N VAL A 27 -11.23 2.31 -11.17
CA VAL A 27 -9.79 2.14 -11.35
C VAL A 27 -9.36 0.88 -10.62
N GLU A 28 -8.62 0.04 -11.31
CA GLU A 28 -8.04 -1.20 -10.80
C GLU A 28 -6.53 -1.19 -11.00
N HIS A 29 -5.83 -1.88 -10.09
CA HIS A 29 -4.41 -2.16 -10.23
C HIS A 29 -4.22 -3.36 -11.15
N GLY A 30 -4.03 -3.09 -12.44
CA GLY A 30 -3.66 -4.11 -13.42
C GLY A 30 -2.25 -4.63 -13.18
N MET A 31 -2.12 -5.93 -12.95
CA MET A 31 -0.81 -6.57 -12.79
C MET A 31 -0.37 -7.23 -14.09
N HIS A 32 0.47 -6.53 -14.86
CA HIS A 32 0.98 -7.09 -16.11
C HIS A 32 2.10 -8.10 -15.82
N THR A 33 1.76 -9.39 -15.84
CA THR A 33 2.71 -10.50 -15.59
C THR A 33 3.49 -10.95 -16.83
N GLY A 34 3.24 -10.36 -17.99
CA GLY A 34 3.82 -10.81 -19.26
C GLY A 34 3.37 -12.23 -19.63
N ALA A 35 4.13 -12.90 -20.52
CA ALA A 35 3.90 -14.29 -20.91
C ALA A 35 4.64 -15.31 -20.02
N GLU A 36 5.32 -14.87 -18.96
CA GLU A 36 6.08 -15.75 -18.10
C GLU A 36 5.18 -16.48 -17.09
N GLU A 37 5.41 -17.78 -16.93
CA GLU A 37 4.73 -18.60 -15.93
C GLU A 37 4.98 -18.09 -14.51
N HIS A 38 4.06 -18.41 -13.60
CA HIS A 38 4.18 -18.05 -12.18
C HIS A 38 5.54 -18.44 -11.61
N ILE A 39 6.35 -17.43 -11.25
CA ILE A 39 7.65 -17.63 -10.63
C ILE A 39 7.47 -18.17 -9.22
N LYS A 40 7.67 -19.49 -9.05
CA LYS A 40 7.72 -20.12 -7.73
C LYS A 40 9.05 -19.78 -7.07
N VAL A 41 9.00 -18.99 -6.01
CA VAL A 41 10.17 -18.61 -5.23
C VAL A 41 10.20 -19.45 -3.96
N GLN A 42 11.34 -20.08 -3.67
CA GLN A 42 11.51 -20.74 -2.38
C GLN A 42 11.34 -19.73 -1.24
N PRO A 43 10.50 -20.02 -0.23
CA PRO A 43 10.37 -19.17 0.95
C PRO A 43 11.71 -19.01 1.68
N ARG A 44 11.98 -17.83 2.21
CA ARG A 44 13.15 -17.60 3.05
C ARG A 44 13.06 -18.40 4.34
N ARG A 45 14.21 -18.83 4.86
CA ARG A 45 14.30 -19.42 6.19
C ARG A 45 14.16 -18.31 7.23
N HIS A 46 13.22 -18.48 8.15
CA HIS A 46 13.01 -17.60 9.29
C HIS A 46 13.38 -18.31 10.61
N PRO A 47 13.90 -17.59 11.62
CA PRO A 47 14.07 -18.12 12.98
C PRO A 47 12.73 -18.52 13.59
N HIS A 48 12.69 -19.57 14.42
CA HIS A 48 11.44 -20.12 15.00
C HIS A 48 10.51 -19.09 15.65
N HIS A 49 11.05 -18.07 16.31
CA HIS A 49 10.24 -17.02 16.96
C HIS A 49 9.48 -16.14 15.96
N GLU A 50 9.94 -16.05 14.71
CA GLU A 50 9.30 -15.28 13.65
C GLU A 50 8.18 -16.06 12.95
N HIS A 51 8.20 -17.40 12.96
CA HIS A 51 7.18 -18.23 12.31
C HIS A 51 5.79 -17.91 12.85
N LYS A 52 5.65 -17.79 14.18
CA LYS A 52 4.37 -17.40 14.81
C LYS A 52 3.83 -16.07 14.28
N ILE A 53 4.72 -15.10 14.06
CA ILE A 53 4.36 -13.77 13.54
C ILE A 53 3.90 -13.88 12.09
N ILE A 54 4.63 -14.67 11.29
CA ILE A 54 4.33 -14.93 9.88
C ILE A 54 2.98 -15.63 9.76
N ASP A 55 2.77 -16.73 10.47
CA ASP A 55 1.54 -17.54 10.42
C ASP A 55 0.32 -16.70 10.83
N THR A 56 0.43 -15.97 11.95
CA THR A 56 -0.64 -15.07 12.42
C THR A 56 -1.00 -14.01 11.37
N LYS A 57 -0.01 -13.55 10.60
CA LYS A 57 -0.23 -12.52 9.58
C LYS A 57 -0.77 -13.11 8.27
N ILE A 58 -0.34 -14.31 7.90
CA ILE A 58 -0.88 -15.06 6.75
C ILE A 58 -2.33 -15.45 7.01
N ASP A 59 -2.70 -15.89 8.20
CA ASP A 59 -4.10 -16.23 8.54
C ASP A 59 -5.05 -15.03 8.39
N LYS A 60 -4.54 -13.81 8.61
CA LYS A 60 -5.29 -12.58 8.40
C LYS A 60 -5.37 -12.16 6.93
N MET A 61 -4.60 -12.79 6.04
CA MET A 61 -4.52 -12.48 4.61
C MET A 61 -5.05 -13.65 3.79
N THR A 62 -6.22 -13.49 3.17
CA THR A 62 -6.71 -14.47 2.19
C THR A 62 -5.79 -14.48 0.96
N GLY A 63 -5.19 -15.63 0.63
CA GLY A 63 -4.50 -15.85 -0.66
C GLY A 63 -3.00 -15.55 -0.72
N ALA A 64 -2.30 -15.32 0.38
CA ALA A 64 -0.85 -15.02 0.38
C ALA A 64 0.07 -16.26 0.22
N SER A 65 -0.47 -17.44 -0.09
CA SER A 65 0.31 -18.67 -0.15
C SER A 65 1.28 -18.67 -1.35
N GLY A 66 2.54 -19.04 -1.10
CA GLY A 66 3.54 -19.25 -2.16
C GLY A 66 4.51 -18.11 -2.44
N PHE A 67 4.37 -16.95 -1.79
CA PHE A 67 5.35 -15.85 -1.90
C PHE A 67 6.38 -15.85 -0.76
N SER A 68 7.61 -15.43 -1.06
CA SER A 68 8.63 -15.21 -0.01
C SER A 68 8.28 -13.97 0.83
N VAL A 69 8.44 -14.08 2.15
CA VAL A 69 8.22 -13.00 3.11
C VAL A 69 9.56 -12.49 3.66
N VAL A 70 9.58 -11.22 4.08
CA VAL A 70 10.66 -10.59 4.84
C VAL A 70 10.04 -9.82 6.00
N LEU A 71 10.59 -10.00 7.20
CA LEU A 71 10.19 -9.22 8.37
C LEU A 71 11.15 -8.04 8.57
N GLY A 72 10.61 -6.82 8.52
CA GLY A 72 11.33 -5.60 8.88
C GLY A 72 10.97 -5.19 10.31
N ARG A 73 11.93 -4.62 11.05
CA ARG A 73 11.66 -4.06 12.39
C ARG A 73 11.63 -2.54 12.31
N GLU A 74 10.55 -1.94 12.77
CA GLU A 74 10.47 -0.49 12.94
C GLU A 74 11.16 -0.04 14.23
N LYS A 75 11.53 1.25 14.29
CA LYS A 75 12.11 1.86 15.49
C LYS A 75 11.22 1.76 16.74
N GLY A 76 9.91 1.56 16.58
CA GLY A 76 8.95 1.35 17.68
C GLY A 76 8.78 -0.10 18.13
N GLY A 77 9.58 -1.04 17.61
CA GLY A 77 9.44 -2.47 17.94
C GLY A 77 8.36 -3.22 17.15
N THR A 78 7.51 -2.50 16.40
CA THR A 78 6.54 -3.11 15.50
C THR A 78 7.22 -3.82 14.33
N VAL A 79 6.70 -4.98 13.95
CA VAL A 79 7.21 -5.78 12.83
C VAL A 79 6.41 -5.49 11.57
N ARG A 80 7.10 -5.12 10.49
CA ARG A 80 6.56 -5.03 9.13
C ARG A 80 6.67 -6.38 8.44
N PHE A 81 5.52 -6.95 8.11
CA PHE A 81 5.42 -8.12 7.24
C PHE A 81 5.46 -7.66 5.77
N CYS A 82 6.52 -8.03 5.04
CA CYS A 82 6.73 -7.61 3.66
C CYS A 82 6.75 -8.81 2.72
N VAL A 83 5.90 -8.81 1.70
CA VAL A 83 5.97 -9.78 0.61
C VAL A 83 7.07 -9.36 -0.38
N ALA A 84 7.99 -10.26 -0.69
CA ALA A 84 9.15 -9.99 -1.53
C ALA A 84 8.84 -10.16 -3.02
N TYR A 85 8.27 -9.14 -3.67
CA TYR A 85 7.94 -9.13 -5.11
C TYR A 85 9.13 -8.91 -6.07
N ARG A 86 10.37 -9.11 -5.62
CA ARG A 86 11.58 -8.74 -6.39
C ARG A 86 11.65 -9.40 -7.77
N LEU A 87 11.16 -10.64 -7.89
CA LEU A 87 11.18 -11.39 -9.15
C LEU A 87 9.98 -11.07 -10.06
N ARG A 88 8.95 -10.39 -9.54
CA ARG A 88 7.72 -10.07 -10.29
C ARG A 88 7.73 -8.66 -10.90
N ASN A 89 8.42 -7.71 -10.27
CA ASN A 89 8.44 -6.30 -10.68
C ASN A 89 9.37 -6.02 -11.89
N VAL A 90 9.63 -7.01 -12.74
CA VAL A 90 10.52 -6.88 -13.91
C VAL A 90 9.87 -6.02 -14.99
N LEU A 91 8.54 -6.10 -15.11
CA LEU A 91 7.75 -5.25 -15.99
C LEU A 91 7.39 -3.98 -15.22
N ARG A 92 8.13 -2.90 -15.49
CA ARG A 92 7.96 -1.62 -14.82
C ARG A 92 6.94 -0.79 -15.59
N ASN A 93 5.84 -0.42 -14.93
CA ASN A 93 4.95 0.61 -15.47
C ASN A 93 5.66 1.97 -15.35
N GLU A 94 5.97 2.61 -16.48
CA GLU A 94 6.74 3.86 -16.53
C GLU A 94 5.88 5.11 -16.27
N MET A 95 5.08 5.09 -15.19
CA MET A 95 4.44 6.32 -14.72
C MET A 95 5.50 7.21 -14.07
N ARG A 96 5.81 8.34 -14.70
CA ARG A 96 6.67 9.38 -14.11
C ARG A 96 5.83 10.26 -13.22
N LEU A 97 6.14 10.28 -11.92
CA LEU A 97 5.60 11.28 -11.01
C LEU A 97 6.28 12.63 -11.33
N PRO A 98 5.53 13.74 -11.30
CA PRO A 98 6.11 15.06 -11.50
C PRO A 98 7.21 15.33 -10.47
N GLY A 99 8.22 16.12 -10.87
CA GLY A 99 9.26 16.56 -9.94
C GLY A 99 8.65 17.38 -8.81
N ILE A 100 9.39 17.49 -7.70
CA ILE A 100 8.98 18.32 -6.57
C ILE A 100 8.82 19.78 -7.02
N ASP A 101 9.78 20.31 -7.77
CA ASP A 101 9.75 21.69 -8.29
C ASP A 101 8.59 21.91 -9.27
N ASP A 102 8.33 20.96 -10.17
CA ASP A 102 7.18 21.01 -11.08
C ASP A 102 5.87 21.06 -10.29
N THR A 103 5.75 20.25 -9.23
CA THR A 103 4.55 20.22 -8.39
C THR A 103 4.36 21.55 -7.65
N PHE A 104 5.43 22.13 -7.11
CA PHE A 104 5.37 23.42 -6.42
C PHE A 104 5.13 24.61 -7.36
N ALA A 105 5.61 24.55 -8.60
CA ALA A 105 5.38 25.59 -9.59
C ALA A 105 3.87 25.84 -9.79
N HIS A 106 3.04 24.79 -9.82
CA HIS A 106 1.59 24.89 -9.97
C HIS A 106 0.87 25.57 -8.80
N LEU A 107 1.51 25.71 -7.64
CA LEU A 107 0.90 26.33 -6.46
C LEU A 107 0.94 27.87 -6.48
N HIS A 108 1.78 28.47 -7.35
CA HIS A 108 1.92 29.91 -7.62
C HIS A 108 1.50 30.84 -6.46
N VAL A 109 0.31 31.46 -6.57
CA VAL A 109 -0.23 32.53 -5.71
C VAL A 109 -1.15 32.00 -4.59
N ALA A 110 -1.24 30.68 -4.41
CA ALA A 110 -2.08 30.11 -3.37
C ALA A 110 -1.60 30.56 -1.97
N GLN A 111 -2.49 31.18 -1.22
CA GLN A 111 -2.20 31.68 0.13
C GLN A 111 -2.57 30.69 1.23
N ARG A 112 -3.26 29.60 0.88
CA ARG A 112 -3.76 28.59 1.82
C ARG A 112 -3.59 27.21 1.21
N PHE A 113 -2.98 26.32 1.98
CA PHE A 113 -2.75 24.93 1.61
C PHE A 113 -3.41 24.00 2.61
N THR A 114 -3.89 22.87 2.12
CA THR A 114 -4.35 21.74 2.94
C THR A 114 -3.77 20.47 2.35
N SER A 115 -3.23 19.60 3.21
CA SER A 115 -2.76 18.28 2.80
C SER A 115 -3.75 17.23 3.31
N LEU A 116 -3.98 16.20 2.49
CA LEU A 116 -4.80 15.05 2.85
C LEU A 116 -3.99 13.79 2.53
N ASP A 117 -3.90 12.88 3.51
CA ASP A 117 -3.25 11.58 3.34
C ASP A 117 -4.31 10.48 3.37
N LEU A 118 -4.23 9.55 2.43
CA LEU A 118 -5.15 8.41 2.36
C LEU A 118 -4.68 7.31 3.30
N HIS A 119 -5.44 7.08 4.37
CA HIS A 119 -5.15 6.00 5.30
C HIS A 119 -5.16 4.64 4.59
N SER A 120 -4.00 3.97 4.57
CA SER A 120 -3.84 2.66 3.93
C SER A 120 -4.25 2.66 2.43
N GLY A 121 -4.00 3.75 1.70
CA GLY A 121 -4.47 3.96 0.32
C GLY A 121 -4.16 2.82 -0.67
N TYR A 122 -3.06 2.10 -0.49
CA TYR A 122 -2.73 0.91 -1.30
C TYR A 122 -3.81 -0.19 -1.24
N TRP A 123 -4.52 -0.32 -0.11
CA TRP A 123 -5.57 -1.32 0.09
C TRP A 123 -6.94 -0.88 -0.45
N GLN A 124 -7.08 0.38 -0.87
CA GLN A 124 -8.34 0.92 -1.38
C GLN A 124 -8.49 0.68 -2.90
N VAL A 125 -7.40 0.40 -3.62
CA VAL A 125 -7.45 0.15 -5.06
C VAL A 125 -7.62 -1.36 -5.29
N PRO A 126 -8.73 -1.81 -5.91
CA PRO A 126 -8.91 -3.22 -6.23
C PRO A 126 -7.85 -3.71 -7.20
N VAL A 127 -7.52 -4.99 -7.12
CA VAL A 127 -6.56 -5.65 -8.01
C VAL A 127 -7.34 -6.43 -9.08
N ALA A 128 -6.97 -6.25 -10.35
CA ALA A 128 -7.58 -6.94 -11.50
C ALA A 128 -7.04 -8.38 -11.68
#